data_AF-A0A848WNV1-F1
#
_entry.id   AF-A0A848WNV1-F1
#
_cell.length_a   1.000
_cell.length_b   1.000
_cell.length_c   1.000
_cell.angle_alpha   90.00
_cell.angle_beta   90.00
_cell.angle_gamma   90.00
#
_symmetry.space_group_name_H-M   'P 1'
#
loop_
_entity.id
_entity.type
_entity.pdbx_description
1 polymer ?
#
loop_
_entity_poly.entity_id
_entity_poly.type
_entity_poly.pdbx_seq_one_letter_code
_entity_poly.pdbx_strand_id
1 'polypeptide(L)'
;PPDDLDGVSLLPLFEGKTRTKPYIYCWYERNGDRKKASEHTRDQRFKLYKTGNFFDTVADRLEKNPIDLDKADGKTKTAHAVLKAALDKHLAVTKKADPVQTALKEKFSPPKKEKKPETDKDQKKKNKQAEKKKTA
;
A
#
# COMPACT_ATOMS: atom_id res chain seq x y z
N PRO A 1 10.90 -26.71 -11.67
CA PRO A 1 10.59 -25.26 -11.78
C PRO A 1 11.76 -24.48 -11.19
N PRO A 2 11.97 -23.20 -11.53
CA PRO A 2 12.91 -22.36 -10.80
C PRO A 2 12.54 -22.37 -9.31
N ASP A 3 13.54 -22.53 -8.44
CA ASP A 3 13.30 -22.70 -7.00
C ASP A 3 12.83 -21.40 -6.30
N ASP A 4 12.94 -20.25 -6.99
CA ASP A 4 12.61 -18.92 -6.45
C ASP A 4 11.36 -18.28 -7.09
N LEU A 5 10.24 -19.02 -7.10
CA LEU A 5 8.95 -18.51 -7.54
C LEU A 5 8.01 -18.29 -6.34
N ASP A 6 7.41 -17.09 -6.25
CA ASP A 6 6.34 -16.81 -5.27
C ASP A 6 5.00 -17.48 -5.63
N GLY A 7 4.82 -17.81 -6.91
CA GLY A 7 3.62 -18.43 -7.43
C GLY A 7 3.49 -19.90 -7.03
N VAL A 8 2.28 -20.31 -6.60
CA VAL A 8 1.92 -21.71 -6.40
C VAL A 8 0.96 -22.13 -7.51
N SER A 9 1.32 -23.18 -8.27
CA SER A 9 0.54 -23.69 -9.40
C SER A 9 -0.90 -24.00 -9.02
N LEU A 10 -1.84 -23.72 -9.94
CA LEU A 10 -3.26 -24.10 -9.83
C LEU A 10 -3.52 -25.54 -10.25
N LEU A 11 -2.60 -26.18 -10.97
CA LEU A 11 -2.79 -27.52 -11.53
C LEU A 11 -3.29 -28.57 -10.52
N PRO A 12 -2.75 -28.66 -9.29
CA PRO A 12 -3.24 -29.64 -8.31
C PRO A 12 -4.73 -29.49 -8.02
N LEU A 13 -5.27 -28.26 -8.02
CA LEU A 13 -6.69 -28.01 -7.78
C LEU A 13 -7.56 -28.57 -8.91
N PHE A 14 -7.10 -28.49 -10.16
CA PHE A 14 -7.79 -29.07 -11.31
C PHE A 14 -7.74 -30.59 -11.34
N GLU A 15 -6.72 -31.19 -10.71
CA GLU A 15 -6.61 -32.63 -10.50
C GLU A 15 -7.40 -33.13 -9.27
N GLY A 16 -8.15 -32.24 -8.59
CA GLY A 16 -8.90 -32.57 -7.37
C GLY A 16 -8.04 -32.68 -6.10
N LYS A 17 -6.78 -32.25 -6.14
CA LYS A 17 -5.85 -32.24 -5.00
C LYS A 17 -5.90 -30.91 -4.27
N THR A 18 -5.53 -30.93 -2.99
CA THR A 18 -5.42 -29.72 -2.17
C THR A 18 -4.25 -28.85 -2.63
N ARG A 19 -4.49 -27.55 -2.71
CA ARG A 19 -3.49 -26.52 -2.97
C ARG A 19 -3.53 -25.48 -1.85
N THR A 20 -2.37 -25.16 -1.29
CA THR A 20 -2.25 -24.16 -0.24
C THR A 20 -1.31 -23.04 -0.68
N LYS A 21 -1.78 -21.79 -0.65
CA LYS A 21 -0.92 -20.60 -0.68
C LYS A 21 -1.10 -19.86 0.65
N PRO A 22 -0.03 -19.60 1.42
CA PRO A 22 -0.16 -19.05 2.77
C PRO A 22 -0.67 -17.61 2.76
N TYR A 23 -0.33 -16.82 1.74
CA TYR A 23 -0.77 -15.45 1.57
C TYR A 23 -0.70 -14.98 0.12
N ILE A 24 -1.33 -13.85 -0.16
CA ILE A 24 -1.08 -13.01 -1.33
C ILE A 24 -0.50 -11.67 -0.86
N TYR A 25 0.35 -11.08 -1.69
CA TYR A 25 0.86 -9.72 -1.50
C TYR A 25 0.32 -8.82 -2.62
N CYS A 26 -0.07 -7.60 -2.27
CA CYS A 26 -0.51 -6.59 -3.22
C CYS A 26 0.26 -5.30 -2.96
N TRP A 27 0.85 -4.75 -4.03
CA TRP A 27 1.36 -3.39 -4.11
C TRP A 27 0.48 -2.63 -5.09
N TYR A 28 -0.10 -1.51 -4.68
CA TYR A 28 -0.97 -0.72 -5.55
C TYR A 28 -0.74 0.78 -5.37
N GLU A 29 -0.42 1.44 -6.47
CA GLU A 29 -0.53 2.89 -6.62
C GLU A 29 -0.79 3.24 -8.09
N ARG A 30 -1.62 4.26 -8.33
CA ARG A 30 -2.10 4.61 -9.67
C ARG A 30 -1.00 5.14 -10.62
N ASN A 31 -0.08 5.94 -10.10
CA ASN A 31 0.94 6.69 -10.84
C ASN A 31 2.37 6.16 -10.64
N GLY A 32 2.55 5.01 -10.00
CA GLY A 32 3.85 4.48 -9.62
C GLY A 32 4.54 5.22 -8.45
N ASP A 33 3.88 6.10 -7.71
CA ASP A 33 4.44 6.80 -6.54
C ASP A 33 4.53 5.89 -5.32
N ARG A 34 5.75 5.40 -5.08
CA ARG A 34 6.09 4.50 -3.96
C ARG A 34 5.74 5.05 -2.59
N LYS A 35 5.70 6.37 -2.41
CA LYS A 35 5.36 6.99 -1.11
C LYS A 35 3.86 6.93 -0.82
N LYS A 36 3.03 6.79 -1.86
CA LYS A 36 1.56 6.75 -1.77
C LYS A 36 0.98 5.35 -1.97
N ALA A 37 1.85 4.35 -2.13
CA ALA A 37 1.42 3.00 -2.39
C ALA A 37 0.70 2.39 -1.19
N SER A 38 -0.42 1.73 -1.48
CA SER A 38 -1.04 0.79 -0.57
C SER A 38 -0.37 -0.57 -0.74
N GLU A 39 0.12 -1.11 0.37
CA GLU A 39 0.76 -2.42 0.41
C GLU A 39 0.10 -3.26 1.50
N HIS A 40 -0.23 -4.50 1.18
CA HIS A 40 -0.82 -5.42 2.15
C HIS A 40 -0.52 -6.87 1.81
N THR A 41 -0.56 -7.71 2.84
CA THR A 41 -0.63 -9.17 2.73
C THR A 41 -1.98 -9.66 3.22
N ARG A 42 -2.49 -10.73 2.61
CA ARG A 42 -3.78 -11.31 2.96
C ARG A 42 -3.76 -12.82 2.82
N ASP A 43 -4.45 -13.52 3.72
CA ASP A 43 -4.80 -14.94 3.57
C ASP A 43 -6.30 -15.10 3.23
N GLN A 44 -6.86 -16.29 3.43
CA GLN A 44 -8.28 -16.53 3.14
C GLN A 44 -9.22 -15.64 3.98
N ARG A 45 -8.85 -15.32 5.23
CA ARG A 45 -9.67 -14.63 6.23
C ARG A 45 -9.13 -13.26 6.62
N PHE A 46 -7.84 -13.14 6.88
CA PHE A 46 -7.24 -11.95 7.46
C PHE A 46 -6.44 -11.14 6.45
N LYS A 47 -6.39 -9.83 6.67
CA LYS A 47 -5.63 -8.89 5.83
C LYS A 47 -4.88 -7.89 6.68
N LEU A 48 -3.59 -7.72 6.40
CA LEU A 48 -2.67 -6.83 7.10
C LEU A 48 -2.12 -5.79 6.13
N TYR A 49 -2.38 -4.52 6.42
CA TYR A 49 -1.80 -3.39 5.70
C TYR A 49 -0.43 -2.99 6.27
N LYS A 50 0.40 -2.39 5.42
CA LYS A 50 1.67 -1.74 5.81
C LYS A 50 1.51 -0.69 6.91
N THR A 51 0.33 -0.06 7.01
CA THR A 51 0.01 0.90 8.07
C THR A 51 -0.14 0.25 9.45
N GLY A 52 -0.21 -1.08 9.52
CA GLY A 52 -0.49 -1.83 10.76
C GLY A 52 -1.96 -2.21 10.93
N ASN A 53 -2.86 -1.68 10.09
CA ASN A 53 -4.28 -2.04 10.18
C ASN A 53 -4.49 -3.51 9.79
N PHE A 54 -5.13 -4.26 10.68
CA PHE A 54 -5.36 -5.69 10.55
C PHE A 54 -6.85 -6.00 10.62
N PHE A 55 -7.41 -6.76 9.67
CA PHE A 55 -8.85 -6.98 9.55
C PHE A 55 -9.20 -8.44 9.35
N ASP A 56 -10.33 -8.86 9.90
CA ASP A 56 -11.02 -10.10 9.52
C ASP A 56 -11.95 -9.78 8.35
N THR A 57 -11.56 -10.13 7.15
CA THR A 57 -12.29 -9.80 5.93
C THR A 57 -13.51 -10.69 5.68
N VAL A 58 -13.70 -11.75 6.48
CA VAL A 58 -14.90 -12.59 6.43
C VAL A 58 -15.99 -11.97 7.31
N ALA A 59 -15.63 -11.58 8.53
CA ALA A 59 -16.56 -10.94 9.47
C ALA A 59 -16.78 -9.45 9.17
N ASP A 60 -15.75 -8.76 8.70
CA ASP A 60 -15.74 -7.33 8.36
C ASP A 60 -15.30 -7.12 6.90
N ARG A 61 -16.22 -7.43 5.98
CA ARG A 61 -15.98 -7.33 4.52
C ARG A 61 -15.64 -5.91 4.05
N LEU A 62 -16.01 -4.89 4.82
CA LEU A 62 -15.77 -3.48 4.49
C LEU A 62 -14.54 -2.91 5.20
N GLU A 63 -13.82 -3.71 5.99
CA GLU A 63 -12.57 -3.33 6.65
C GLU A 63 -12.72 -2.03 7.50
N LYS A 64 -13.80 -1.94 8.26
CA LYS A 64 -14.14 -0.79 9.11
C LYS A 64 -13.59 -0.90 10.53
N ASN A 65 -13.43 -2.13 11.03
CA ASN A 65 -13.11 -2.42 12.42
C ASN A 65 -11.75 -3.13 12.49
N PRO A 66 -10.65 -2.39 12.66
CA PRO A 66 -9.34 -3.02 12.82
C PRO A 66 -9.30 -3.86 14.10
N ILE A 67 -8.69 -5.04 14.00
CA ILE A 67 -8.51 -5.96 15.11
C ILE A 67 -7.43 -5.40 16.04
N ASP A 68 -7.81 -5.28 17.30
CA ASP A 68 -6.88 -5.03 18.40
C ASP A 68 -6.10 -6.32 18.71
N LEU A 69 -4.81 -6.33 18.36
CA LEU A 69 -3.96 -7.51 18.53
C LEU A 69 -3.80 -7.92 19.99
N ASP A 70 -3.88 -7.00 20.95
CA ASP A 70 -3.70 -7.36 22.36
C ASP A 70 -4.86 -8.23 22.84
N LYS A 71 -6.06 -7.93 22.35
CA LYS A 71 -7.32 -8.63 22.67
C LYS A 71 -7.62 -9.81 21.74
N ALA A 72 -6.85 -9.99 20.67
CA ALA A 72 -7.04 -11.07 19.72
C ALA A 72 -6.73 -12.45 20.33
N ASP A 73 -7.44 -13.47 19.86
CA ASP A 73 -7.18 -14.86 20.23
C ASP A 73 -5.86 -15.37 19.63
N GLY A 74 -5.38 -16.51 20.12
CA GLY A 74 -4.10 -17.08 19.70
C GLY A 74 -4.01 -17.32 18.19
N LYS A 75 -5.09 -17.78 17.55
CA LYS A 75 -5.13 -18.05 16.10
C LYS A 75 -4.98 -16.78 15.29
N THR A 76 -5.68 -15.71 15.68
CA THR A 76 -5.59 -14.40 15.02
C THR A 76 -4.19 -13.80 15.17
N LYS A 77 -3.56 -13.95 16.34
CA LYS A 77 -2.17 -13.54 16.57
C LYS A 77 -1.18 -14.31 15.69
N THR A 78 -1.35 -15.63 15.55
CA THR A 78 -0.52 -16.45 14.65
C THR A 78 -0.70 -16.03 13.19
N ALA A 79 -1.93 -15.81 12.73
CA ALA A 79 -2.20 -15.35 11.37
C ALA A 79 -1.54 -13.98 11.12
N HIS A 80 -1.66 -13.06 12.07
CA HIS A 80 -0.98 -11.76 12.00
C HIS A 80 0.54 -11.92 11.87
N ALA A 81 1.18 -12.79 12.66
CA ALA A 81 2.63 -13.03 12.59
C ALA A 81 3.07 -13.56 11.22
N VAL A 82 2.33 -14.51 10.64
CA VAL A 82 2.61 -15.06 9.30
C VAL A 82 2.49 -13.96 8.24
N LEU A 83 1.40 -13.19 8.27
CA LEU A 83 1.16 -12.11 7.32
C LEU A 83 2.17 -10.98 7.46
N LYS A 84 2.60 -10.67 8.68
CA LYS A 84 3.63 -9.67 8.96
C LYS A 84 4.99 -10.09 8.42
N ALA A 85 5.41 -11.33 8.67
CA ALA A 85 6.68 -11.84 8.14
C ALA A 85 6.71 -11.79 6.60
N ALA A 86 5.60 -12.16 5.96
CA ALA A 86 5.42 -12.05 4.52
C ALA A 86 5.51 -10.58 4.03
N LEU A 87 4.82 -9.67 4.71
CA LEU A 87 4.82 -8.25 4.36
C LEU A 87 6.22 -7.64 4.49
N ASP A 88 6.92 -7.94 5.58
CA ASP A 88 8.27 -7.46 5.84
C ASP A 88 9.26 -7.96 4.77
N LYS A 89 9.12 -9.23 4.33
CA LYS A 89 9.89 -9.78 3.19
C LYS A 89 9.70 -8.93 1.92
N HIS A 90 8.46 -8.65 1.53
CA HIS A 90 8.18 -7.87 0.32
C HIS A 90 8.59 -6.39 0.45
N LEU A 91 8.42 -5.80 1.64
CA LEU A 91 8.89 -4.44 1.92
C LEU A 91 10.41 -4.33 1.79
N ALA A 92 11.16 -5.34 2.24
CA ALA A 92 12.61 -5.38 2.09
C ALA A 92 13.03 -5.44 0.60
N VAL A 93 12.35 -6.25 -0.21
CA VAL A 93 12.57 -6.29 -1.67
C VAL A 93 12.26 -4.93 -2.30
N THR A 94 11.15 -4.32 -1.91
CA THR A 94 10.73 -2.99 -2.35
C THR A 94 11.81 -1.94 -2.04
N LYS A 95 12.30 -1.89 -0.80
CA LYS A 95 13.35 -0.94 -0.39
C LYS A 95 14.65 -1.11 -1.18
N LYS A 96 15.06 -2.35 -1.46
CA LYS A 96 16.26 -2.64 -2.26
C LYS A 96 16.14 -2.13 -3.70
N ALA A 97 14.93 -2.14 -4.26
CA ALA A 97 14.66 -1.67 -5.63
C ALA A 97 14.49 -0.15 -5.74
N ASP A 98 14.28 0.57 -4.64
CA ASP A 98 13.97 2.01 -4.66
C ASP A 98 15.05 2.91 -5.29
N PRO A 99 16.37 2.66 -5.12
CA PRO A 99 17.39 3.46 -5.80
C PRO A 99 17.31 3.34 -7.33
N VAL A 100 17.11 2.12 -7.83
CA VAL A 100 16.97 1.83 -9.27
C VAL A 100 15.73 2.52 -9.83
N GLN A 101 14.61 2.42 -9.12
CA GLN A 101 13.36 3.06 -9.52
C GLN A 101 13.44 4.59 -9.50
N THR A 102 14.16 5.17 -8.54
CA THR A 102 14.36 6.63 -8.43
C THR A 102 15.21 7.13 -9.60
N ALA A 103 16.32 6.47 -9.91
CA ALA A 103 17.17 6.82 -11.05
C ALA A 103 16.42 6.74 -12.39
N LEU A 104 15.61 5.70 -12.58
CA LEU A 104 14.76 5.58 -13.78
C LEU A 104 13.73 6.72 -13.86
N LYS A 105 13.09 7.07 -12.75
CA LYS A 105 12.16 8.20 -12.72
C LYS A 105 12.83 9.52 -13.06
N GLU A 106 14.02 9.79 -12.54
CA GLU A 106 14.75 11.01 -12.87
C GLU A 106 15.13 11.07 -14.35
N LYS A 107 15.56 9.94 -14.92
CA LYS A 107 15.94 9.83 -16.33
C LYS A 107 14.77 10.01 -17.30
N PHE A 108 13.58 9.52 -16.94
CA PHE A 108 12.40 9.51 -17.81
C PHE A 108 11.32 10.53 -17.41
N SER A 109 11.54 11.34 -16.37
CA SER A 109 10.60 12.40 -16.01
C SER A 109 10.64 13.52 -17.04
N PRO A 110 9.48 14.03 -17.48
CA PRO A 110 9.44 15.23 -18.30
C PRO A 110 10.07 16.40 -17.53
N PRO A 111 10.68 17.39 -18.23
CA PRO A 111 11.27 18.54 -17.58
C PRO A 111 10.23 19.19 -16.67
N LYS A 112 10.65 19.40 -15.42
CA LYS A 112 9.82 20.01 -14.38
C LYS A 112 9.35 21.37 -14.91
N LYS A 113 8.05 21.53 -15.20
CA LYS A 113 7.49 22.85 -15.54
C LYS A 113 7.88 23.80 -14.42
N GLU A 114 8.72 24.79 -14.72
CA GLU A 114 8.99 25.90 -13.82
C GLU A 114 7.64 26.45 -13.35
N LYS A 115 7.49 26.61 -12.03
CA LYS A 115 6.33 27.31 -11.48
C LYS A 115 6.34 28.69 -12.13
N LYS A 116 5.36 28.97 -13.01
CA LYS A 116 5.17 30.33 -13.52
C LYS A 116 5.14 31.28 -12.31
N PRO A 117 5.88 32.39 -12.34
CA PRO A 117 5.84 33.37 -11.27
C PRO A 117 4.37 33.78 -11.06
N GLU A 118 3.95 33.80 -9.79
CA GLU A 118 2.61 34.17 -9.35
C GLU A 118 2.26 35.52 -10.00
N THR A 119 1.28 35.52 -10.92
CA THR A 119 0.91 36.74 -11.63
C THR A 119 0.20 37.71 -10.68
N ASP A 120 0.42 39.01 -10.87
CA ASP A 120 -0.11 40.16 -10.09
C ASP A 120 -1.64 40.08 -9.78
N LYS A 121 -2.41 39.35 -10.60
CA LYS A 121 -3.83 39.08 -10.36
C LYS A 121 -4.11 38.25 -9.09
N ASP A 122 -3.19 37.38 -8.69
CA ASP A 122 -3.33 36.52 -7.51
C ASP A 122 -3.02 37.27 -6.20
N GLN A 123 -2.14 38.27 -6.24
CA GLN A 123 -1.88 39.18 -5.11
C GLN A 123 -3.06 40.12 -4.87
N LYS A 124 -3.68 40.66 -5.93
CA LYS A 124 -4.88 41.52 -5.80
C LYS A 124 -6.09 40.77 -5.23
N LYS A 125 -6.22 39.46 -5.48
CA LYS A 125 -7.28 38.60 -4.91
C LYS A 125 -7.08 38.33 -3.41
N LYS A 126 -5.84 38.14 -2.96
CA LYS A 126 -5.49 37.97 -1.54
C LYS A 126 -5.71 39.26 -0.73
N ASN A 127 -5.30 40.42 -1.25
CA ASN A 127 -5.52 41.71 -0.56
C ASN A 127 -7.01 42.06 -0.43
N LYS A 128 -7.83 41.79 -1.45
CA LYS A 128 -9.28 42.05 -1.40
C LYS A 128 -10.04 41.12 -0.44
N GLN A 129 -9.52 39.93 -0.15
CA GLN A 129 -10.06 39.02 0.87
C GLN A 129 -9.60 39.38 2.29
N ALA A 130 -8.42 39.96 2.45
CA ALA A 130 -7.93 40.46 3.74
C ALA A 130 -8.67 41.72 4.20
N GLU A 131 -9.03 42.63 3.28
CA GLU A 131 -9.81 43.83 3.61
C GLU A 131 -11.25 43.49 4.03
N LYS A 132 -11.90 42.52 3.37
CA LYS A 132 -13.26 42.07 3.74
C LYS A 132 -13.35 41.38 5.10
N LYS A 133 -12.23 40.86 5.63
CA LYS A 133 -12.18 40.26 6.98
C LYS A 133 -11.89 41.26 8.09
N LYS A 134 -11.52 42.51 7.77
CA LYS A 134 -11.28 43.58 8.76
C LYS A 134 -12.49 44.48 8.98
N THR A 135 -13.58 44.27 8.25
CA THR A 135 -14.84 45.05 8.33
C THR A 135 -16.05 44.23 8.78
N ALA A 136 -15.81 43.04 9.34
CA ALA A 136 -16.82 42.21 10.00
C ALA A 136 -16.43 41.97 11.46
#